data_AF-A0A919NUW5-F1
#
_entry.id   AF-A0A919NUW5-F1
#
_cell.length_a   1.000
_cell.length_b   1.000
_cell.length_c   1.000
_cell.angle_alpha   90.00
_cell.angle_beta   90.00
_cell.angle_gamma   90.00
#
_symmetry.space_group_name_H-M   'P 1'
#
loop_
_entity.id
_entity.type
_entity.pdbx_description
1 polymer ?
#
loop_
_entity_poly.entity_id
_entity_poly.type
_entity_poly.pdbx_seq_one_letter_code
_entity_poly.pdbx_strand_id
1 'polypeptide(L)'
;MRFEVSKVLDAIEARLSTDPALARAVVDLSEIVRYADLDGGRPANSVRLGLVVDALGRYLSEENVPVYVVSPRALLSDTDLTSNERMVIRRWADDGKVEVLPMLDDRVFEVAELLGVPVLTRTRGEQFRARRPWVDEPGRLLAAVAGEGGTPVLVSRVGRGDPAKQAERSPMGERLLARVWRCPESNCTSFGSGVDSDSPFADMRTFTSPVSQPPPAVRAGAPSCPRHGAKLKDNGARPAVEVLSVRIDGIVRQRFVVSTEGPVVVGRAPEGGKGVMLGQWLSEDARKWISRGHVQFALRDDGTLTVQDVSTNGSGVRPGGSDDDDQRVTLGRNESRPLAAADVVELYAGVNVGRSKMWATGGVVQPHSVMGEAPTMALRKFDR
;
A
#
# COMPACT_ATOMS: atom_id res chain seq x y z
N MET A 1 -21.54 3.89 -18.98
CA MET A 1 -21.09 5.06 -18.19
C MET A 1 -21.16 4.90 -16.66
N ARG A 2 -22.33 4.89 -15.98
CA ARG A 2 -22.36 4.79 -14.49
C ARG A 2 -21.71 3.51 -13.91
N PHE A 3 -21.92 2.36 -14.56
CA PHE A 3 -21.35 1.08 -14.13
C PHE A 3 -19.83 0.97 -14.33
N GLU A 4 -19.25 1.72 -15.27
CA GLU A 4 -17.82 1.64 -15.61
C GLU A 4 -16.96 2.52 -14.69
N VAL A 5 -17.45 3.71 -14.33
CA VAL A 5 -16.80 4.54 -13.31
C VAL A 5 -16.76 3.81 -11.96
N SER A 6 -17.78 3.01 -11.65
CA SER A 6 -17.77 2.17 -10.44
C SER A 6 -16.61 1.17 -10.46
N LYS A 7 -16.39 0.45 -11.57
CA LYS A 7 -15.29 -0.52 -11.68
C LYS A 7 -13.92 0.12 -11.48
N VAL A 8 -13.67 1.28 -12.10
CA VAL A 8 -12.42 2.01 -11.92
C VAL A 8 -12.21 2.42 -10.47
N LEU A 9 -13.26 2.89 -9.80
CA LEU A 9 -13.16 3.26 -8.39
C LEU A 9 -12.95 2.03 -7.49
N ASP A 10 -13.57 0.89 -7.80
CA ASP A 10 -13.33 -0.37 -7.09
C ASP A 10 -11.88 -0.86 -7.32
N ALA A 11 -11.33 -0.70 -8.52
CA ALA A 11 -9.93 -0.99 -8.82
C ALA A 11 -8.96 -0.04 -8.09
N ILE A 12 -9.29 1.25 -7.99
CA ILE A 12 -8.55 2.23 -7.19
C ILE A 12 -8.58 1.83 -5.72
N GLU A 13 -9.74 1.42 -5.20
CA GLU A 13 -9.92 1.01 -3.80
C GLU A 13 -8.96 -0.12 -3.39
N ALA A 14 -8.73 -1.08 -4.29
CA ALA A 14 -7.79 -2.17 -4.08
C ALA A 14 -6.33 -1.70 -3.85
N ARG A 15 -6.01 -0.45 -4.23
CA ARG A 15 -4.69 0.17 -4.06
C ARG A 15 -4.63 1.12 -2.86
N LEU A 16 -5.73 1.32 -2.15
CA LEU A 16 -5.77 2.19 -0.97
C LEU A 16 -5.44 1.38 0.28
N SER A 17 -4.54 1.93 1.10
CA SER A 17 -4.18 1.30 2.37
C SER A 17 -3.75 2.34 3.39
N THR A 18 -4.24 2.19 4.62
CA THR A 18 -3.75 2.90 5.80
C THR A 18 -2.73 2.06 6.60
N ASP A 19 -2.37 0.88 6.11
CA ASP A 19 -1.37 0.01 6.72
C ASP A 19 0.04 0.62 6.59
N PRO A 20 0.70 0.97 7.71
CA PRO A 20 2.01 1.62 7.71
C PRO A 20 3.15 0.71 7.22
N ALA A 21 2.95 -0.60 7.15
CA ALA A 21 3.93 -1.55 6.63
C ALA A 21 3.89 -1.64 5.10
N LEU A 22 2.73 -1.38 4.49
CA LEU A 22 2.50 -1.57 3.05
C LEU A 22 2.54 -0.28 2.23
N ALA A 23 2.18 0.86 2.82
CA ALA A 23 2.14 2.14 2.13
C ALA A 23 3.47 2.46 1.43
N ARG A 24 3.39 2.89 0.16
CA ARG A 24 4.56 3.27 -0.65
C ARG A 24 4.65 4.76 -0.94
N ALA A 25 3.56 5.49 -0.73
CA ALA A 25 3.50 6.95 -0.77
C ALA A 25 2.32 7.45 0.05
N VAL A 26 2.34 8.74 0.41
CA VAL A 26 1.19 9.45 1.00
C VAL A 26 0.67 10.49 0.01
N VAL A 27 -0.65 10.64 -0.08
CA VAL A 27 -1.29 11.63 -0.96
C VAL A 27 -2.37 12.43 -0.26
N ASP A 28 -2.49 13.70 -0.66
CA ASP A 28 -3.66 14.54 -0.37
C ASP A 28 -4.71 14.32 -1.46
N LEU A 29 -5.81 13.66 -1.13
CA LEU A 29 -6.89 13.43 -2.10
C LEU A 29 -7.45 14.74 -2.65
N SER A 30 -7.56 15.78 -1.81
CA SER A 30 -8.13 17.06 -2.24
C SER A 30 -7.23 17.80 -3.25
N GLU A 31 -5.94 17.52 -3.26
CA GLU A 31 -4.99 18.00 -4.27
C GLU A 31 -5.09 17.14 -5.55
N ILE A 32 -4.97 15.81 -5.43
CA ILE A 32 -4.90 14.90 -6.59
C ILE A 32 -6.13 15.00 -7.48
N VAL A 33 -7.33 15.08 -6.89
CA VAL A 33 -8.56 15.16 -7.70
C VAL A 33 -8.63 16.43 -8.55
N ARG A 34 -7.80 17.44 -8.30
CA ARG A 34 -7.79 18.73 -9.01
C ARG A 34 -6.71 18.83 -10.09
N TYR A 35 -5.95 17.77 -10.36
CA TYR A 35 -4.95 17.76 -11.43
C TYR A 35 -5.58 17.66 -12.83
N ALA A 36 -6.29 18.72 -13.23
CA ALA A 36 -7.08 18.75 -14.45
C ALA A 36 -6.26 18.59 -15.75
N ASP A 37 -4.98 18.92 -15.71
CA ASP A 37 -4.05 18.69 -16.82
C ASP A 37 -3.75 17.21 -17.09
N LEU A 38 -4.00 16.29 -16.14
CA LEU A 38 -3.73 14.87 -16.32
C LEU A 38 -4.73 14.17 -17.25
N ASP A 39 -5.98 14.66 -17.30
CA ASP A 39 -7.05 14.07 -18.13
C ASP A 39 -7.78 15.12 -19.01
N GLY A 40 -7.54 16.42 -18.80
CA GLY A 40 -8.26 17.50 -19.49
C GLY A 40 -9.73 17.64 -19.10
N GLY A 41 -10.16 16.97 -18.02
CA GLY A 41 -11.55 16.83 -17.63
C GLY A 41 -12.10 17.92 -16.70
N ARG A 42 -13.09 17.55 -15.88
CA ARG A 42 -13.77 18.42 -14.90
C ARG A 42 -12.79 19.08 -13.90
N PRO A 43 -13.18 20.17 -13.20
CA PRO A 43 -12.33 20.76 -12.16
C PRO A 43 -11.86 19.75 -11.10
N ALA A 44 -12.74 18.85 -10.65
CA ALA A 44 -12.40 17.73 -9.77
C ALA A 44 -12.84 16.38 -10.36
N ASN A 45 -12.00 15.35 -10.23
CA ASN A 45 -12.26 13.98 -10.68
C ASN A 45 -11.47 12.97 -9.84
N SER A 46 -12.15 12.04 -9.15
CA SER A 46 -11.48 11.05 -8.29
C SER A 46 -10.71 9.98 -9.06
N VAL A 47 -11.02 9.78 -10.35
CA VAL A 47 -10.29 8.87 -11.24
C VAL A 47 -8.82 9.26 -11.39
N ARG A 48 -8.47 10.54 -11.20
CA ARG A 48 -7.07 11.01 -11.21
C ARG A 48 -6.22 10.35 -10.14
N LEU A 49 -6.82 9.84 -9.06
CA LEU A 49 -6.10 9.03 -8.09
C LEU A 49 -5.54 7.75 -8.73
N GLY A 50 -6.33 7.06 -9.56
CA GLY A 50 -5.88 5.87 -10.29
C GLY A 50 -4.73 6.16 -11.24
N LEU A 51 -4.80 7.27 -11.97
CA LEU A 51 -3.71 7.74 -12.83
C LEU A 51 -2.39 7.97 -12.08
N VAL A 52 -2.48 8.56 -10.89
CA VAL A 52 -1.32 8.82 -10.02
C VAL A 52 -0.77 7.53 -9.41
N VAL A 53 -1.64 6.60 -9.00
CA VAL A 53 -1.25 5.26 -8.52
C VAL A 53 -0.54 4.48 -9.63
N ASP A 54 -1.02 4.53 -10.87
CA ASP A 54 -0.36 3.89 -12.01
C ASP A 54 1.01 4.50 -12.34
N ALA A 55 1.13 5.82 -12.20
CA ALA A 55 2.41 6.50 -12.34
C ALA A 55 3.39 6.08 -11.24
N LEU A 56 2.91 5.89 -10.02
CA LEU A 56 3.71 5.36 -8.91
C LEU A 56 4.11 3.90 -9.12
N GLY A 57 3.20 3.06 -9.62
CA GLY A 57 3.50 1.67 -9.99
C GLY A 57 4.63 1.58 -11.00
N ARG A 58 4.57 2.39 -12.06
CA ARG A 58 5.65 2.49 -13.06
C ARG A 58 6.95 3.01 -12.46
N TYR A 59 6.87 4.04 -11.61
CA TYR A 59 8.05 4.61 -10.95
C TYR A 59 8.76 3.60 -10.04
N LEU A 60 8.01 2.73 -9.37
CA LEU A 60 8.56 1.70 -8.46
C LEU A 60 8.81 0.35 -9.14
N SER A 61 8.34 0.15 -10.37
CA SER A 61 8.28 -1.17 -11.03
C SER A 61 7.48 -2.20 -10.22
N GLU A 62 6.35 -1.78 -9.67
CA GLU A 62 5.45 -2.58 -8.84
C GLU A 62 4.01 -2.48 -9.38
N GLU A 63 3.27 -3.60 -9.40
CA GLU A 63 1.91 -3.62 -9.94
C GLU A 63 0.88 -3.13 -8.94
N ASN A 64 0.73 -3.80 -7.79
CA ASN A 64 -0.28 -3.46 -6.78
C ASN A 64 0.28 -2.56 -5.68
N VAL A 65 0.66 -1.33 -6.05
CA VAL A 65 1.25 -0.35 -5.13
C VAL A 65 0.22 0.20 -4.15
N PRO A 66 0.37 0.00 -2.83
CA PRO A 66 -0.52 0.58 -1.83
C PRO A 66 -0.17 2.05 -1.56
N VAL A 67 -1.19 2.91 -1.54
CA VAL A 67 -1.05 4.35 -1.28
C VAL A 67 -1.86 4.75 -0.05
N TYR A 68 -1.21 5.51 0.83
CA TYR A 68 -1.85 6.11 2.00
C TYR A 68 -2.54 7.40 1.61
N VAL A 69 -3.87 7.42 1.62
CA VAL A 69 -4.66 8.57 1.20
C VAL A 69 -5.18 9.32 2.42
N VAL A 70 -4.94 10.62 2.46
CA VAL A 70 -5.51 11.53 3.45
C VAL A 70 -6.46 12.49 2.74
N SER A 71 -7.62 12.77 3.32
CA SER A 71 -8.61 13.70 2.77
C SER A 71 -9.17 14.63 3.84
N PRO A 72 -9.33 15.94 3.57
CA PRO A 72 -10.16 16.78 4.42
C PRO A 72 -11.64 16.38 4.30
N ARG A 73 -12.40 16.51 5.40
CA ARG A 73 -13.83 16.19 5.47
C ARG A 73 -14.65 17.05 4.51
N ALA A 74 -14.22 18.29 4.25
CA ALA A 74 -14.89 19.18 3.31
C ALA A 74 -14.97 18.60 1.88
N LEU A 75 -14.04 17.73 1.48
CA LEU A 75 -14.07 17.06 0.17
C LEU A 75 -15.31 16.17 0.02
N LEU A 76 -15.84 15.63 1.12
CA LEU A 76 -17.03 14.76 1.13
C LEU A 76 -18.33 15.52 0.84
N SER A 77 -18.29 16.85 0.81
CA SER A 77 -19.40 17.75 0.47
C SER A 77 -19.10 18.61 -0.76
N ASP A 78 -17.94 18.41 -1.39
CA ASP A 78 -17.46 19.24 -2.49
C ASP A 78 -18.29 19.02 -3.76
N THR A 79 -18.88 20.10 -4.27
CA THR A 79 -19.78 20.08 -5.42
C THR A 79 -19.06 19.91 -6.75
N ASP A 80 -17.74 20.11 -6.81
CA ASP A 80 -16.95 19.85 -8.02
C ASP A 80 -16.84 18.35 -8.32
N LEU A 81 -16.95 17.51 -7.28
CA LEU A 81 -17.11 16.06 -7.41
C LEU A 81 -18.56 15.70 -7.74
N THR A 82 -18.77 14.56 -8.40
CA THR A 82 -20.12 14.02 -8.56
C THR A 82 -20.62 13.42 -7.25
N SER A 83 -21.95 13.27 -7.12
CA SER A 83 -22.55 12.56 -5.99
C SER A 83 -22.03 11.14 -5.82
N ASN A 84 -21.77 10.42 -6.92
CA ASN A 84 -21.23 9.06 -6.89
C ASN A 84 -19.81 9.03 -6.32
N GLU A 85 -18.92 9.92 -6.78
CA GLU A 85 -17.55 10.00 -6.26
C GLU A 85 -17.54 10.34 -4.77
N ARG A 86 -18.37 11.30 -4.33
CA ARG A 86 -18.49 11.61 -2.90
C ARG A 86 -18.98 10.42 -2.07
N MET A 87 -19.94 9.65 -2.58
CA MET A 87 -20.44 8.44 -1.90
C MET A 87 -19.35 7.37 -1.78
N VAL A 88 -18.58 7.14 -2.84
CA VAL A 88 -17.48 6.17 -2.83
C VAL A 88 -16.35 6.59 -1.89
N ILE A 89 -15.97 7.87 -1.87
CA ILE A 89 -14.93 8.36 -0.95
C ILE A 89 -15.39 8.21 0.51
N ARG A 90 -16.70 8.43 0.81
CA ARG A 90 -17.25 8.14 2.14
C ARG A 90 -17.14 6.66 2.50
N ARG A 91 -17.50 5.76 1.58
CA ARG A 91 -17.32 4.31 1.75
C ARG A 91 -15.86 3.99 2.07
N TRP A 92 -14.90 4.49 1.29
CA TRP A 92 -13.47 4.29 1.56
C TRP A 92 -13.04 4.79 2.95
N ALA A 93 -13.63 5.89 3.43
CA ALA A 93 -13.35 6.43 4.75
C ALA A 93 -13.94 5.58 5.88
N ASP A 94 -15.18 5.11 5.71
CA ASP A 94 -15.87 4.22 6.65
C ASP A 94 -15.18 2.85 6.71
N ASP A 95 -14.73 2.36 5.56
CA ASP A 95 -13.90 1.17 5.40
C ASP A 95 -12.43 1.42 5.79
N GLY A 96 -12.03 2.59 6.33
CA GLY A 96 -10.66 2.81 6.81
C GLY A 96 -9.54 2.80 5.74
N LYS A 97 -9.90 2.80 4.46
CA LYS A 97 -8.98 2.88 3.30
C LYS A 97 -8.42 4.29 3.09
N VAL A 98 -9.18 5.31 3.52
CA VAL A 98 -8.81 6.73 3.45
C VAL A 98 -8.89 7.34 4.84
N GLU A 99 -7.84 8.05 5.25
CA GLU A 99 -7.87 8.83 6.49
C GLU A 99 -8.59 10.16 6.24
N VAL A 100 -9.78 10.34 6.84
CA VAL A 100 -10.54 11.60 6.74
C VAL A 100 -10.39 12.44 7.99
N LEU A 101 -9.99 13.71 7.81
CA LEU A 101 -9.74 14.66 8.88
C LEU A 101 -10.66 15.88 8.81
N PRO A 102 -11.01 16.53 9.94
CA PRO A 102 -11.68 17.82 9.91
C PRO A 102 -10.91 18.86 9.09
N MET A 103 -9.59 18.94 9.30
CA MET A 103 -8.65 19.77 8.56
C MET A 103 -7.40 18.95 8.23
N LEU A 104 -6.80 19.20 7.08
CA LEU A 104 -5.67 18.40 6.60
C LEU A 104 -4.34 18.82 7.23
N ASP A 105 -4.13 20.13 7.41
CA ASP A 105 -2.87 20.74 7.87
C ASP A 105 -1.64 20.09 7.22
N ASP A 106 -0.61 19.70 7.99
CA ASP A 106 0.57 18.96 7.50
C ASP A 106 0.45 17.45 7.64
N ARG A 107 -0.74 16.88 7.86
CA ARG A 107 -0.89 15.44 8.14
C ARG A 107 -0.23 14.55 7.08
N VAL A 108 -0.37 14.89 5.81
CA VAL A 108 0.25 14.12 4.70
C VAL A 108 1.77 14.04 4.86
N PHE A 109 2.40 15.13 5.31
CA PHE A 109 3.83 15.21 5.56
C PHE A 109 4.19 14.51 6.86
N GLU A 110 3.39 14.67 7.91
CA GLU A 110 3.57 13.93 9.16
C GLU A 110 3.60 12.41 8.92
N VAL A 111 2.60 11.87 8.23
CA VAL A 111 2.54 10.43 7.91
C VAL A 111 3.75 10.01 7.09
N ALA A 112 4.11 10.77 6.06
CA ALA A 112 5.26 10.45 5.21
C ALA A 112 6.59 10.41 5.97
N GLU A 113 6.78 11.27 6.98
CA GLU A 113 7.94 11.25 7.87
C GLU A 113 7.91 10.08 8.86
N LEU A 114 6.74 9.76 9.43
CA LEU A 114 6.59 8.61 10.31
C LEU A 114 6.84 7.28 9.58
N LEU A 115 6.47 7.20 8.30
CA LEU A 115 6.57 5.97 7.50
C LEU A 115 7.85 5.86 6.67
N GLY A 116 8.59 6.94 6.46
CA GLY A 116 9.77 6.92 5.58
C GLY A 116 9.40 6.77 4.09
N VAL A 117 8.25 7.30 3.68
CA VAL A 117 7.75 7.19 2.28
C VAL A 117 7.59 8.58 1.64
N PRO A 118 7.61 8.69 0.29
CA PRO A 118 7.40 9.96 -0.38
C PRO A 118 5.97 10.50 -0.26
N VAL A 119 5.83 11.81 -0.42
CA VAL A 119 4.54 12.49 -0.65
C VAL A 119 4.35 12.73 -2.14
N LEU A 120 3.18 12.38 -2.68
CA LEU A 120 2.81 12.80 -4.04
C LEU A 120 2.07 14.14 -3.97
N THR A 121 2.75 15.21 -4.34
CA THR A 121 2.24 16.59 -4.29
C THR A 121 2.92 17.46 -5.34
N ARG A 122 2.20 18.46 -5.85
CA ARG A 122 2.76 19.46 -6.77
C ARG A 122 3.09 20.77 -6.06
N THR A 123 2.28 21.17 -5.09
CA THR A 123 2.30 22.54 -4.57
C THR A 123 2.46 22.64 -3.05
N ARG A 124 2.19 21.56 -2.30
CA ARG A 124 2.04 21.65 -0.84
C ARG A 124 3.36 21.64 -0.06
N GLY A 125 4.47 21.19 -0.65
CA GLY A 125 5.74 21.04 0.08
C GLY A 125 6.28 22.35 0.64
N GLU A 126 6.24 23.41 -0.17
CA GLU A 126 6.76 24.74 0.15
C GLU A 126 6.21 25.31 1.47
N GLN A 127 4.89 25.15 1.69
CA GLN A 127 4.21 25.73 2.85
C GLN A 127 4.63 25.09 4.20
N PHE A 128 5.26 23.91 4.15
CA PHE A 128 5.65 23.16 5.35
C PHE A 128 7.15 23.02 5.55
N ARG A 129 7.98 23.57 4.65
CA ARG A 129 9.44 23.50 4.72
C ARG A 129 10.00 23.87 6.09
N ALA A 130 9.51 24.96 6.69
CA ALA A 130 9.99 25.43 7.99
C ALA A 130 9.73 24.42 9.13
N ARG A 131 8.69 23.59 9.03
CA ARG A 131 8.32 22.59 10.06
C ARG A 131 8.82 21.19 9.74
N ARG A 132 9.09 20.91 8.47
CA ARG A 132 9.45 19.59 7.95
C ARG A 132 10.65 19.75 7.00
N PRO A 133 11.88 19.98 7.50
CA PRO A 133 13.04 20.26 6.64
C PRO A 133 13.36 19.16 5.62
N TRP A 134 12.97 17.91 5.91
CA TRP A 134 13.15 16.77 5.01
C TRP A 134 12.44 16.92 3.66
N VAL A 135 11.50 17.86 3.50
CA VAL A 135 10.83 18.10 2.20
C VAL A 135 11.80 18.52 1.09
N ASP A 136 12.98 19.02 1.46
CA ASP A 136 14.06 19.37 0.53
C ASP A 136 15.04 18.21 0.29
N GLU A 137 14.79 17.01 0.82
CA GLU A 137 15.59 15.83 0.50
C GLU A 137 15.15 15.21 -0.84
N PRO A 138 16.09 14.75 -1.68
CA PRO A 138 15.77 14.11 -2.96
C PRO A 138 14.82 12.91 -2.82
N GLY A 139 13.86 12.81 -3.75
CA GLY A 139 12.89 11.71 -3.81
C GLY A 139 11.84 11.66 -2.70
N ARG A 140 11.84 12.59 -1.74
CA ARG A 140 10.79 12.70 -0.71
C ARG A 140 9.50 13.32 -1.22
N LEU A 141 9.58 14.16 -2.24
CA LEU A 141 8.44 14.78 -2.90
C LEU A 141 8.42 14.40 -4.38
N LEU A 142 7.32 13.78 -4.81
CA LEU A 142 7.11 13.39 -6.21
C LEU A 142 5.89 14.15 -6.76
N ALA A 143 6.02 14.72 -7.95
CA ALA A 143 4.93 15.37 -8.65
C ALA A 143 4.47 14.51 -9.81
N ALA A 144 3.17 14.18 -9.87
CA ALA A 144 2.58 13.61 -11.07
C ALA A 144 2.41 14.72 -12.11
N VAL A 145 2.95 14.58 -13.31
CA VAL A 145 2.79 15.55 -14.42
C VAL A 145 2.28 14.84 -15.66
N ALA A 146 1.64 15.57 -16.58
CA ALA A 146 1.27 15.00 -17.87
C ALA A 146 2.55 14.66 -18.66
N GLY A 147 2.75 13.37 -18.96
CA GLY A 147 3.86 12.91 -19.79
C GLY A 147 3.53 12.91 -21.28
N GLU A 148 4.50 12.48 -22.07
CA GLU A 148 4.30 12.25 -23.51
C GLU A 148 3.18 11.23 -23.75
N GLY A 149 2.39 11.44 -24.81
CA GLY A 149 1.23 10.61 -25.12
C GLY A 149 0.09 10.69 -24.10
N GLY A 150 0.11 11.66 -23.17
CA GLY A 150 -0.96 11.87 -22.19
C GLY A 150 -0.92 10.92 -20.99
N THR A 151 0.11 10.08 -20.87
CA THR A 151 0.28 9.19 -19.71
C THR A 151 0.96 9.95 -18.58
N PRO A 152 0.38 10.01 -17.37
CA PRO A 152 1.00 10.72 -16.26
C PRO A 152 2.34 10.10 -15.86
N VAL A 153 3.34 10.91 -15.53
CA VAL A 153 4.66 10.47 -15.06
C VAL A 153 4.97 11.11 -13.72
N LEU A 154 5.72 10.42 -12.87
CA LEU A 154 6.22 11.00 -11.63
C LEU A 154 7.59 11.63 -11.86
N VAL A 155 7.76 12.87 -11.41
CA VAL A 155 9.04 13.57 -11.41
C VAL A 155 9.43 13.93 -9.98
N SER A 156 10.71 13.78 -9.64
CA SER A 156 11.19 14.26 -8.34
C SER A 156 11.14 15.79 -8.30
N ARG A 157 10.58 16.33 -7.23
CA ARG A 157 10.54 17.78 -6.98
C ARG A 157 11.89 18.34 -6.55
N VAL A 158 12.76 17.48 -6.00
CA VAL A 158 14.09 17.83 -5.48
C VAL A 158 15.12 16.80 -5.94
N GLY A 159 16.30 17.25 -6.34
CA GLY A 159 17.35 16.38 -6.91
C GLY A 159 17.20 16.14 -8.41
N ARG A 160 18.19 15.44 -9.01
CA ARG A 160 18.32 15.26 -10.48
C ARG A 160 17.67 13.96 -11.00
N GLY A 161 16.47 13.63 -10.52
CA GLY A 161 15.66 12.55 -11.11
C GLY A 161 16.11 11.11 -10.83
N ASP A 162 17.21 10.89 -10.11
CA ASP A 162 17.60 9.54 -9.67
C ASP A 162 16.57 9.00 -8.66
N PRO A 163 16.15 7.73 -8.77
CA PRO A 163 15.29 7.12 -7.78
C PRO A 163 16.02 7.08 -6.44
N ALA A 164 15.63 7.96 -5.53
CA ALA A 164 16.25 8.05 -4.23
C ALA A 164 16.05 6.74 -3.44
N LYS A 165 17.08 6.33 -2.69
CA LYS A 165 16.98 5.26 -1.70
C LYS A 165 15.76 5.55 -0.80
N GLN A 166 14.91 4.55 -0.58
CA GLN A 166 13.79 4.72 0.35
C GLN A 166 14.32 5.19 1.70
N ALA A 167 13.76 6.31 2.17
CA ALA A 167 14.13 6.87 3.45
C ALA A 167 13.71 5.94 4.59
N GLU A 168 14.45 6.00 5.69
CA GLU A 168 14.09 5.29 6.90
C GLU A 168 12.91 5.99 7.60
N ARG A 169 12.22 5.24 8.46
CA ARG A 169 11.19 5.82 9.32
C ARG A 169 11.86 6.80 10.29
N SER A 170 11.18 7.90 10.61
CA SER A 170 11.69 8.77 11.67
C SER A 170 11.73 8.03 13.03
N PRO A 171 12.62 8.42 13.96
CA PRO A 171 12.64 7.85 15.32
C PRO A 171 11.31 7.98 16.06
N MET A 172 10.52 9.02 15.74
CA MET A 172 9.16 9.14 16.25
C MET A 172 8.24 8.08 15.63
N GLY A 173 8.32 7.88 14.32
CA GLY A 173 7.62 6.82 13.59
C GLY A 173 7.88 5.44 14.19
N GLU A 174 9.14 5.10 14.44
CA GLU A 174 9.52 3.84 15.08
C GLU A 174 8.83 3.64 16.44
N ARG A 175 8.91 4.66 17.32
CA ARG A 175 8.29 4.58 18.65
C ARG A 175 6.77 4.49 18.59
N LEU A 176 6.12 5.25 17.72
CA LEU A 176 4.66 5.26 17.61
C LEU A 176 4.12 3.96 17.00
N LEU A 177 4.80 3.43 15.98
CA LEU A 177 4.39 2.22 15.28
C LEU A 177 4.77 0.95 16.04
N ALA A 178 5.65 1.02 17.04
CA ALA A 178 5.92 -0.10 17.96
C ALA A 178 4.77 -0.36 18.94
N ARG A 179 3.74 0.49 18.99
CA ARG A 179 2.64 0.43 19.95
C ARG A 179 1.29 0.28 19.24
N VAL A 180 0.35 -0.31 19.97
CA VAL A 180 -1.08 -0.29 19.64
C VAL A 180 -1.72 0.85 20.40
N TRP A 181 -2.56 1.63 19.74
CA TRP A 181 -3.22 2.79 20.30
C TRP A 181 -4.73 2.60 20.34
N ARG A 182 -5.36 3.17 21.36
CA ARG A 182 -6.82 3.14 21.52
C ARG A 182 -7.39 4.54 21.65
N CYS A 183 -8.38 4.84 20.84
CA CYS A 183 -9.19 6.04 20.92
C CYS A 183 -10.31 5.84 21.95
N PRO A 184 -10.66 6.87 22.75
CA PRO A 184 -11.82 6.80 23.64
C PRO A 184 -13.15 6.67 22.87
N GLU A 185 -13.21 7.15 21.63
CA GLU A 185 -14.38 6.98 20.75
C GLU A 185 -14.47 5.52 20.27
N SER A 186 -15.45 4.77 20.76
CA SER A 186 -15.63 3.35 20.46
C SER A 186 -15.86 3.06 18.97
N ASN A 187 -16.55 3.97 18.28
CA ASN A 187 -16.85 3.90 16.85
C ASN A 187 -15.68 4.36 15.94
N CYS A 188 -14.51 4.67 16.51
CA CYS A 188 -13.34 5.05 15.72
C CYS A 188 -12.90 3.89 14.81
N THR A 189 -12.91 4.12 13.50
CA THR A 189 -12.56 3.08 12.50
C THR A 189 -11.10 2.65 12.57
N SER A 190 -10.20 3.55 12.97
CA SER A 190 -8.74 3.29 12.97
C SER A 190 -8.17 2.93 14.34
N PHE A 191 -8.81 3.38 15.43
CA PHE A 191 -8.28 3.26 16.80
C PHE A 191 -9.34 2.85 17.82
N GLY A 192 -10.57 2.54 17.39
CA GLY A 192 -11.65 2.14 18.27
C GLY A 192 -11.44 0.72 18.80
N SER A 193 -12.24 0.32 19.78
CA SER A 193 -12.16 -1.03 20.35
C SER A 193 -12.81 -2.12 19.50
N GLY A 194 -13.49 -1.76 18.40
CA GLY A 194 -14.20 -2.72 17.55
C GLY A 194 -15.43 -3.39 18.19
N VAL A 195 -15.72 -3.12 19.46
CA VAL A 195 -16.77 -3.78 20.27
C VAL A 195 -18.11 -3.04 20.18
N ASP A 196 -18.69 -2.95 18.99
CA ASP A 196 -20.16 -2.93 18.89
C ASP A 196 -20.55 -4.29 18.31
N SER A 197 -20.67 -5.30 19.18
CA SER A 197 -21.11 -6.66 18.81
C SER A 197 -22.49 -6.68 18.14
N ASP A 198 -23.28 -5.63 18.35
CA ASP A 198 -24.62 -5.47 17.79
C ASP A 198 -24.61 -4.75 16.42
N SER A 199 -23.44 -4.32 15.93
CA SER A 199 -23.33 -3.75 14.59
C SER A 199 -23.24 -4.88 13.55
N PRO A 200 -24.18 -4.98 12.60
CA PRO A 200 -24.11 -5.98 11.53
C PRO A 200 -22.91 -5.77 10.57
N PHE A 201 -22.11 -4.71 10.79
CA PHE A 201 -20.91 -4.39 10.02
C PHE A 201 -19.62 -4.56 10.84
N ALA A 202 -19.68 -5.06 12.08
CA ALA A 202 -18.49 -5.25 12.93
C ALA A 202 -17.45 -6.18 12.27
N ASP A 203 -17.91 -7.29 11.67
CA ASP A 203 -17.07 -8.27 10.98
C ASP A 203 -16.50 -7.78 9.64
N MET A 204 -17.02 -6.68 9.09
CA MET A 204 -16.53 -6.09 7.84
C MET A 204 -15.37 -5.10 8.06
N ARG A 205 -15.11 -4.69 9.30
CA ARG A 205 -14.04 -3.72 9.62
C ARG A 205 -12.68 -4.41 9.59
N THR A 206 -11.99 -4.30 8.46
CA THR A 206 -10.65 -4.90 8.22
C THR A 206 -9.50 -4.17 8.93
N PHE A 207 -9.76 -3.05 9.63
CA PHE A 207 -8.74 -2.09 10.10
C PHE A 207 -8.61 -1.97 11.62
N THR A 208 -9.31 -2.84 12.37
CA THR A 208 -9.11 -2.98 13.81
C THR A 208 -7.95 -3.93 14.15
N SER A 209 -7.29 -4.51 13.14
CA SER A 209 -6.08 -5.32 13.37
C SER A 209 -4.99 -4.46 14.00
N PRO A 210 -4.40 -4.89 15.13
CA PRO A 210 -3.26 -4.22 15.75
C PRO A 210 -2.07 -4.03 14.80
N VAL A 211 -1.89 -4.96 13.86
CA VAL A 211 -0.80 -4.97 12.88
C VAL A 211 -0.90 -3.78 11.91
N SER A 212 -2.09 -3.59 11.32
CA SER A 212 -2.33 -2.62 10.25
C SER A 212 -2.81 -1.25 10.74
N GLN A 213 -2.81 -1.00 12.06
CA GLN A 213 -3.27 0.28 12.60
C GLN A 213 -2.43 1.46 12.07
N PRO A 214 -3.05 2.52 11.52
CA PRO A 214 -2.34 3.68 10.99
C PRO A 214 -1.55 4.43 12.08
N PRO A 215 -0.55 5.25 11.69
CA PRO A 215 0.17 6.08 12.65
C PRO A 215 -0.79 7.08 13.33
N PRO A 216 -0.68 7.31 14.66
CA PRO A 216 -1.32 8.45 15.32
C PRO A 216 -0.89 9.80 14.71
N ALA A 217 -1.67 10.84 14.98
CA ALA A 217 -1.20 12.22 14.83
C ALA A 217 -0.43 12.65 16.07
N VAL A 218 0.56 13.52 15.93
CA VAL A 218 1.31 14.08 17.05
C VAL A 218 0.85 15.52 17.29
N ARG A 219 0.08 15.73 18.36
CA ARG A 219 -0.42 17.07 18.73
C ARG A 219 0.17 17.46 20.06
N ALA A 220 0.83 18.62 20.13
CA ALA A 220 1.54 19.09 21.32
C ALA A 220 2.46 18.01 21.93
N GLY A 221 3.12 17.21 21.07
CA GLY A 221 4.02 16.13 21.48
C GLY A 221 3.33 14.83 21.93
N ALA A 222 2.00 14.74 21.90
CA ALA A 222 1.26 13.56 22.35
C ALA A 222 0.53 12.82 21.19
N PRO A 223 0.51 11.47 21.20
CA PRO A 223 -0.28 10.68 20.26
C PRO A 223 -1.77 10.99 20.39
N SER A 224 -2.39 11.36 19.27
CA SER A 224 -3.78 11.78 19.19
C SER A 224 -4.46 11.13 18.00
N CYS A 225 -5.76 10.84 18.14
CA CYS A 225 -6.58 10.31 17.07
C CYS A 225 -6.65 11.37 15.95
N PRO A 226 -6.22 11.07 14.71
CA PRO A 226 -6.31 12.02 13.61
C PRO A 226 -7.75 12.49 13.38
N ARG A 227 -8.70 11.53 13.35
CA ARG A 227 -10.13 11.76 13.09
C ARG A 227 -10.86 12.56 14.18
N HIS A 228 -10.65 12.20 15.45
CA HIS A 228 -11.40 12.76 16.58
C HIS A 228 -10.64 13.82 17.37
N GLY A 229 -9.32 13.90 17.22
CA GLY A 229 -8.45 14.78 17.99
C GLY A 229 -8.25 14.41 19.45
N ALA A 230 -8.97 13.40 19.94
CA ALA A 230 -8.80 12.87 21.28
C ALA A 230 -7.40 12.25 21.48
N LYS A 231 -6.82 12.42 22.67
CA LYS A 231 -5.57 11.76 23.06
C LYS A 231 -5.75 10.23 23.02
N LEU A 232 -4.79 9.53 22.43
CA LEU A 232 -4.81 8.08 22.37
C LEU A 232 -4.22 7.48 23.65
N LYS A 233 -4.77 6.33 24.05
CA LYS A 233 -4.23 5.48 25.11
C LYS A 233 -3.33 4.42 24.51
N ASP A 234 -2.14 4.23 25.07
CA ASP A 234 -1.28 3.10 24.74
C ASP A 234 -1.95 1.79 25.20
N ASN A 235 -2.08 0.83 24.29
CA ASN A 235 -2.74 -0.46 24.48
C ASN A 235 -1.77 -1.65 24.35
N GLY A 236 -0.47 -1.42 24.47
CA GLY A 236 0.56 -2.47 24.45
C GLY A 236 1.47 -2.41 23.23
N ALA A 237 2.38 -3.38 23.15
CA ALA A 237 3.27 -3.53 22.02
C ALA A 237 2.47 -3.95 20.77
N ARG A 238 2.85 -3.41 19.62
CA ARG A 238 2.34 -3.89 18.33
C ARG A 238 2.93 -5.28 18.04
N PRO A 239 2.15 -6.24 17.52
CA PRO A 239 2.69 -7.49 17.03
C PRO A 239 3.82 -7.25 16.02
N ALA A 240 4.87 -8.08 16.09
CA ALA A 240 5.96 -7.98 15.13
C ALA A 240 5.47 -8.34 13.73
N VAL A 241 6.07 -7.69 12.74
CA VAL A 241 5.70 -7.85 11.33
C VAL A 241 6.94 -7.90 10.45
N GLU A 242 6.86 -8.69 9.39
CA GLU A 242 7.81 -8.69 8.28
C GLU A 242 7.04 -8.50 6.97
N VAL A 243 7.56 -7.67 6.08
CA VAL A 243 6.89 -7.37 4.81
C VAL A 243 7.53 -8.20 3.72
N LEU A 244 6.77 -9.18 3.23
CA LEU A 244 7.14 -9.99 2.11
C LEU A 244 6.49 -9.47 0.84
N SER A 245 7.01 -9.92 -0.27
CA SER A 245 6.51 -9.55 -1.57
C SER A 245 6.63 -10.73 -2.51
N VAL A 246 5.80 -10.73 -3.56
CA VAL A 246 5.81 -11.72 -4.63
C VAL A 246 6.32 -11.08 -5.91
N ARG A 247 7.34 -11.68 -6.51
CA ARG A 247 7.99 -11.23 -7.74
C ARG A 247 7.78 -12.29 -8.80
N ILE A 248 7.15 -11.90 -9.91
CA ILE A 248 6.85 -12.77 -11.04
C ILE A 248 7.42 -12.11 -12.28
N ASP A 249 8.31 -12.81 -12.98
CA ASP A 249 9.00 -12.34 -14.19
C ASP A 249 9.70 -10.99 -13.98
N GLY A 250 10.35 -10.85 -12.83
CA GLY A 250 11.09 -9.64 -12.48
C GLY A 250 10.25 -8.50 -11.91
N ILE A 251 8.92 -8.58 -11.91
CA ILE A 251 8.00 -7.54 -11.43
C ILE A 251 7.45 -7.87 -10.05
N VAL A 252 7.42 -6.90 -9.14
CA VAL A 252 6.73 -7.03 -7.86
C VAL A 252 5.21 -6.98 -8.09
N ARG A 253 4.54 -8.12 -7.97
CA ARG A 253 3.10 -8.22 -8.19
C ARG A 253 2.32 -7.74 -6.98
N GLN A 254 2.73 -8.16 -5.78
CA GLN A 254 2.04 -7.82 -4.53
C GLN A 254 3.00 -7.83 -3.34
N ARG A 255 2.80 -6.91 -2.40
CA ARG A 255 3.39 -6.93 -1.06
C ARG A 255 2.34 -7.42 -0.06
N PHE A 256 2.78 -8.13 0.98
CA PHE A 256 1.92 -8.62 2.04
C PHE A 256 2.68 -8.68 3.37
N VAL A 257 1.94 -8.61 4.46
CA VAL A 257 2.49 -8.61 5.82
C VAL A 257 2.38 -10.02 6.41
N VAL A 258 3.46 -10.52 6.99
CA VAL A 258 3.46 -11.68 7.87
C VAL A 258 3.65 -11.18 9.30
N SER A 259 2.74 -11.52 10.21
CA SER A 259 2.81 -11.11 11.61
C SER A 259 2.93 -12.31 12.54
N THR A 260 3.22 -12.04 13.81
CA THR A 260 3.20 -13.08 14.87
C THR A 260 1.79 -13.55 15.22
N GLU A 261 0.74 -12.88 14.74
CA GLU A 261 -0.66 -13.27 15.02
C GLU A 261 -1.10 -14.49 14.19
N GLY A 262 -0.45 -14.76 13.06
CA GLY A 262 -0.79 -15.93 12.26
C GLY A 262 0.00 -16.06 10.96
N PRO A 263 0.10 -17.30 10.44
CA PRO A 263 0.81 -17.57 9.21
C PRO A 263 0.04 -17.07 7.97
N VAL A 264 0.78 -16.78 6.90
CA VAL A 264 0.23 -16.39 5.60
C VAL A 264 0.54 -17.47 4.57
N VAL A 265 -0.51 -17.97 3.91
CA VAL A 265 -0.38 -18.95 2.82
C VAL A 265 -0.32 -18.23 1.48
N VAL A 266 0.67 -18.58 0.67
CA VAL A 266 0.85 -18.08 -0.70
C VAL A 266 0.64 -19.25 -1.66
N GLY A 267 -0.11 -19.03 -2.73
CA GLY A 267 -0.34 -20.05 -3.74
C GLY A 267 -1.29 -19.59 -4.83
N ARG A 268 -1.70 -20.50 -5.71
CA ARG A 268 -2.55 -20.16 -6.86
C ARG A 268 -3.90 -19.59 -6.43
N ALA A 269 -4.51 -20.15 -5.39
CA ALA A 269 -5.81 -19.75 -4.87
C ALA A 269 -5.98 -20.29 -3.43
N PRO A 270 -5.32 -19.68 -2.44
CA PRO A 270 -5.37 -20.14 -1.06
C PRO A 270 -6.81 -20.17 -0.52
N GLU A 271 -7.11 -21.13 0.34
CA GLU A 271 -8.43 -21.27 0.96
C GLU A 271 -8.62 -20.26 2.10
N GLY A 272 -9.87 -19.93 2.42
CA GLY A 272 -10.22 -19.08 3.58
C GLY A 272 -9.98 -17.58 3.39
N GLY A 273 -9.64 -17.10 2.19
CA GLY A 273 -9.59 -15.67 1.84
C GLY A 273 -8.48 -14.83 2.50
N LYS A 274 -7.67 -15.42 3.38
CA LYS A 274 -6.59 -14.75 4.14
C LYS A 274 -5.18 -14.97 3.55
N GLY A 275 -5.08 -15.65 2.41
CA GLY A 275 -3.81 -15.92 1.73
C GLY A 275 -3.53 -15.01 0.53
N VAL A 276 -2.32 -15.08 0.02
CA VAL A 276 -1.88 -14.34 -1.17
C VAL A 276 -2.16 -15.17 -2.41
N MET A 277 -3.12 -14.72 -3.22
CA MET A 277 -3.55 -15.39 -4.45
C MET A 277 -2.68 -14.97 -5.63
N LEU A 278 -2.02 -15.95 -6.26
CA LEU A 278 -1.14 -15.71 -7.40
C LEU A 278 -1.81 -15.98 -8.76
N GLY A 279 -2.90 -16.74 -8.79
CA GLY A 279 -3.41 -17.39 -10.01
C GLY A 279 -3.74 -16.47 -11.19
N GLN A 280 -3.92 -15.17 -10.95
CA GLN A 280 -4.15 -14.16 -11.98
C GLN A 280 -2.88 -13.68 -12.70
N TRP A 281 -1.70 -13.88 -12.10
CA TRP A 281 -0.40 -13.49 -12.68
C TRP A 281 0.42 -14.66 -13.21
N LEU A 282 -0.05 -15.90 -12.98
CA LEU A 282 0.67 -17.10 -13.39
C LEU A 282 0.42 -17.44 -14.85
N SER A 283 1.47 -17.87 -15.56
CA SER A 283 1.35 -18.57 -16.85
C SER A 283 0.55 -19.86 -16.70
N GLU A 284 0.08 -20.44 -17.81
CA GLU A 284 -0.67 -21.71 -17.74
C GLU A 284 0.13 -22.83 -17.09
N ASP A 285 1.43 -22.92 -17.36
CA ASP A 285 2.29 -23.96 -16.82
C ASP A 285 2.57 -23.73 -15.33
N ALA A 286 2.89 -22.49 -14.94
CA ALA A 286 3.04 -22.13 -13.53
C ALA A 286 1.72 -22.36 -12.76
N ARG A 287 0.57 -22.12 -13.39
CA ARG A 287 -0.76 -22.32 -12.79
C ARG A 287 -1.11 -23.80 -12.63
N LYS A 288 -0.62 -24.69 -13.49
CA LYS A 288 -0.74 -26.16 -13.34
C LYS A 288 0.20 -26.68 -12.25
N TRP A 289 1.39 -26.08 -12.13
CA TRP A 289 2.40 -26.45 -11.14
C TRP A 289 2.08 -25.95 -9.72
N ILE A 290 1.66 -24.70 -9.57
CA ILE A 290 1.48 -24.08 -8.26
C ILE A 290 0.14 -24.53 -7.66
N SER A 291 0.22 -25.31 -6.58
CA SER A 291 -0.90 -25.69 -5.70
C SER A 291 -1.73 -24.49 -5.20
N ARG A 292 -2.98 -24.75 -4.78
CA ARG A 292 -3.90 -23.72 -4.27
C ARG A 292 -3.32 -22.95 -3.08
N GLY A 293 -2.89 -23.66 -2.04
CA GLY A 293 -1.87 -23.20 -1.10
C GLY A 293 -0.57 -23.92 -1.44
N HIS A 294 0.54 -23.18 -1.51
CA HIS A 294 1.81 -23.71 -2.00
C HIS A 294 2.89 -23.59 -0.93
N VAL A 295 3.12 -22.39 -0.41
CA VAL A 295 4.00 -22.17 0.74
C VAL A 295 3.26 -21.44 1.85
N GLN A 296 3.67 -21.68 3.09
CA GLN A 296 3.21 -20.95 4.26
C GLN A 296 4.37 -20.21 4.91
N PHE A 297 4.18 -18.92 5.19
CA PHE A 297 5.13 -18.10 5.92
C PHE A 297 4.62 -17.85 7.33
N ALA A 298 5.48 -18.00 8.33
CA ALA A 298 5.17 -17.70 9.71
C ALA A 298 6.27 -16.85 10.32
N LEU A 299 5.89 -15.83 11.09
CA LEU A 299 6.81 -15.03 11.88
C LEU A 299 6.70 -15.47 13.34
N ARG A 300 7.83 -15.84 13.94
CA ARG A 300 7.90 -16.19 15.36
C ARG A 300 8.14 -14.94 16.21
N ASP A 301 7.84 -15.04 17.50
CA ASP A 301 8.02 -13.94 18.46
C ASP A 301 9.47 -13.47 18.61
N ASP A 302 10.44 -14.33 18.29
CA ASP A 302 11.87 -14.01 18.25
C ASP A 302 12.30 -13.26 16.98
N GLY A 303 11.36 -12.98 16.06
CA GLY A 303 11.61 -12.34 14.76
C GLY A 303 12.07 -13.31 13.68
N THR A 304 12.16 -14.61 13.95
CA THR A 304 12.53 -15.62 12.95
C THR A 304 11.38 -15.83 11.98
N LEU A 305 11.61 -15.50 10.71
CA LEU A 305 10.72 -15.83 9.61
C LEU A 305 11.01 -17.26 9.15
N THR A 306 9.98 -18.12 9.11
CA THR A 306 10.07 -19.47 8.56
C THR A 306 9.17 -19.63 7.36
N VAL A 307 9.61 -20.45 6.40
CA VAL A 307 8.78 -20.95 5.31
C VAL A 307 8.49 -22.43 5.53
N GLN A 308 7.32 -22.88 5.13
CA GLN A 308 6.95 -24.29 5.04
C GLN A 308 6.36 -24.59 3.67
N ASP A 309 6.83 -25.66 3.04
CA ASP A 309 6.23 -26.16 1.80
C ASP A 309 4.97 -26.97 2.12
N VAL A 310 3.81 -26.50 1.66
CA VAL A 310 2.51 -27.17 1.81
C VAL A 310 1.97 -27.66 0.46
N SER A 311 2.78 -27.59 -0.58
CA SER A 311 2.43 -27.91 -1.96
C SER A 311 2.47 -29.42 -2.24
N THR A 312 2.05 -29.77 -3.46
CA THR A 312 2.18 -31.13 -4.00
C THR A 312 3.45 -31.30 -4.85
N ASN A 313 3.93 -30.21 -5.47
CA ASN A 313 4.96 -30.26 -6.50
C ASN A 313 6.34 -29.78 -6.02
N GLY A 314 6.45 -29.37 -4.75
CA GLY A 314 7.70 -28.95 -4.15
C GLY A 314 7.97 -27.45 -4.30
N SER A 315 8.66 -26.88 -3.32
CA SER A 315 9.22 -25.52 -3.34
C SER A 315 10.74 -25.54 -3.15
N GLY A 316 11.39 -24.40 -3.35
CA GLY A 316 12.83 -24.25 -3.08
C GLY A 316 13.14 -22.95 -2.36
N VAL A 317 14.25 -22.93 -1.65
CA VAL A 317 14.87 -21.71 -1.12
C VAL A 317 16.16 -21.47 -1.87
N ARG A 318 16.34 -20.26 -2.39
CA ARG A 318 17.56 -19.73 -2.98
C ARG A 318 18.30 -18.91 -1.92
N PRO A 319 19.35 -19.46 -1.28
CA PRO A 319 20.10 -18.75 -0.26
C PRO A 319 20.71 -17.47 -0.82
N GLY A 320 20.56 -16.35 -0.10
CA GLY A 320 21.06 -15.05 -0.56
C GLY A 320 20.46 -14.53 -1.87
N GLY A 321 19.40 -15.17 -2.39
CA GLY A 321 18.79 -14.83 -3.67
C GLY A 321 19.60 -15.27 -4.89
N SER A 322 20.46 -16.29 -4.75
CA SER A 322 21.31 -16.80 -5.83
C SER A 322 20.50 -17.35 -7.01
N ASP A 323 20.88 -16.94 -8.22
CA ASP A 323 20.33 -17.48 -9.49
C ASP A 323 20.96 -18.84 -9.86
N ASP A 324 21.98 -19.29 -9.11
CA ASP A 324 22.63 -20.59 -9.31
C ASP A 324 21.72 -21.73 -8.83
N ASP A 325 21.30 -22.59 -9.76
CA ASP A 325 20.42 -23.73 -9.47
C ASP A 325 21.08 -24.79 -8.59
N ASP A 326 22.41 -24.90 -8.59
CA ASP A 326 23.13 -25.85 -7.73
C ASP A 326 23.08 -25.41 -6.25
N GLN A 327 22.83 -24.13 -5.99
CA GLN A 327 22.67 -23.58 -4.64
C GLN A 327 21.22 -23.62 -4.15
N ARG A 328 20.27 -23.97 -5.02
CA ARG A 328 18.85 -24.05 -4.69
C ARG A 328 18.60 -25.22 -3.74
N VAL A 329 18.11 -24.90 -2.53
CA VAL A 329 17.75 -25.91 -1.54
C VAL A 329 16.29 -26.27 -1.70
N THR A 330 16.02 -27.48 -2.19
CA THR A 330 14.65 -28.03 -2.26
C THR A 330 14.08 -28.22 -0.86
N LEU A 331 12.82 -27.80 -0.67
CA LEU A 331 12.06 -28.08 0.53
C LEU A 331 11.26 -29.37 0.33
N GLY A 332 11.36 -30.30 1.27
CA GLY A 332 10.45 -31.43 1.36
C GLY A 332 9.03 -30.99 1.75
N ARG A 333 8.04 -31.80 1.42
CA ARG A 333 6.65 -31.53 1.81
C ARG A 333 6.53 -31.45 3.33
N ASN A 334 5.89 -30.39 3.82
CA ASN A 334 5.75 -30.00 5.22
C ASN A 334 7.07 -29.69 5.94
N GLU A 335 8.21 -29.68 5.24
CA GLU A 335 9.48 -29.23 5.80
C GLU A 335 9.39 -27.72 6.07
N SER A 336 9.82 -27.31 7.26
CA SER A 336 9.91 -25.90 7.62
C SER A 336 11.36 -25.47 7.75
N ARG A 337 11.70 -24.32 7.17
CA ARG A 337 13.04 -23.76 7.14
C ARG A 337 13.04 -22.30 7.57
N PRO A 338 13.97 -21.87 8.46
CA PRO A 338 14.17 -20.46 8.73
C PRO A 338 14.78 -19.75 7.51
N LEU A 339 14.34 -18.52 7.25
CA LEU A 339 14.81 -17.70 6.14
C LEU A 339 15.78 -16.62 6.64
N ALA A 340 17.01 -16.66 6.15
CA ALA A 340 17.98 -15.59 6.35
C ALA A 340 17.55 -14.32 5.61
N ALA A 341 18.11 -13.17 5.98
CA ALA A 341 17.68 -11.84 5.53
C ALA A 341 17.57 -11.70 4.00
N ALA A 342 18.48 -12.36 3.27
CA ALA A 342 18.59 -12.30 1.83
C ALA A 342 18.01 -13.54 1.09
N ASP A 343 17.41 -14.49 1.79
CA ASP A 343 16.87 -15.70 1.16
C ASP A 343 15.60 -15.41 0.35
N VAL A 344 15.46 -16.10 -0.77
CA VAL A 344 14.29 -16.05 -1.65
C VAL A 344 13.66 -17.44 -1.72
N VAL A 345 12.33 -17.51 -1.62
CA VAL A 345 11.56 -18.75 -1.81
C VAL A 345 11.04 -18.79 -3.24
N GLU A 346 11.37 -19.85 -3.96
CA GLU A 346 10.92 -20.10 -5.33
C GLU A 346 9.82 -21.17 -5.33
N LEU A 347 8.65 -20.83 -5.89
CA LEU A 347 7.50 -21.73 -6.05
C LEU A 347 7.50 -22.40 -7.43
N TYR A 348 8.05 -21.70 -8.42
CA TYR A 348 8.20 -22.10 -9.82
C TYR A 348 9.24 -21.16 -10.46
N ALA A 349 9.86 -21.56 -11.57
CA ALA A 349 10.82 -20.71 -12.28
C ALA A 349 10.23 -19.31 -12.54
N GLY A 350 10.90 -18.27 -12.04
CA GLY A 350 10.44 -16.88 -12.16
C GLY A 350 9.36 -16.43 -11.16
N VAL A 351 8.83 -17.32 -10.30
CA VAL A 351 7.84 -17.01 -9.25
C VAL A 351 8.50 -17.09 -7.88
N ASN A 352 8.83 -15.92 -7.35
CA ASN A 352 9.67 -15.75 -6.18
C ASN A 352 8.96 -14.98 -5.06
N VAL A 353 9.21 -15.36 -3.80
CA VAL A 353 8.75 -14.65 -2.61
C VAL A 353 9.95 -14.33 -1.73
N GLY A 354 10.05 -13.09 -1.27
CA GLY A 354 11.16 -12.67 -0.42
C GLY A 354 10.81 -11.43 0.40
N ARG A 355 11.70 -11.05 1.31
CA ARG A 355 11.59 -9.77 2.04
C ARG A 355 11.60 -8.61 1.06
N SER A 356 10.65 -7.70 1.21
CA SER A 356 10.41 -6.64 0.23
C SER A 356 11.53 -5.62 0.11
N LYS A 357 12.39 -5.51 1.14
CA LYS A 357 13.57 -4.64 1.13
C LYS A 357 14.69 -5.12 0.20
N MET A 358 14.64 -6.39 -0.22
CA MET A 358 15.67 -6.96 -1.10
C MET A 358 15.56 -6.50 -2.55
N TRP A 359 14.37 -6.09 -2.96
CA TRP A 359 14.12 -5.79 -4.36
C TRP A 359 14.45 -4.33 -4.62
N ALA A 360 15.50 -4.12 -5.42
CA ALA A 360 15.76 -2.81 -6.00
C ALA A 360 14.53 -2.39 -6.81
N THR A 361 14.05 -1.17 -6.56
CA THR A 361 13.11 -0.50 -7.46
C THR A 361 13.90 -0.18 -8.74
N GLY A 362 13.39 -0.60 -9.90
CA GLY A 362 14.11 -0.42 -11.16
C GLY A 362 14.06 -1.64 -12.06
N GLY A 363 13.01 -1.70 -12.87
CA GLY A 363 12.88 -2.59 -14.02
C GLY A 363 11.98 -1.92 -15.05
N VAL A 364 12.40 -1.94 -16.32
CA VAL A 364 11.64 -1.40 -17.45
C VAL A 364 10.55 -2.41 -17.84
N VAL A 365 9.54 -2.57 -16.98
CA VAL A 365 8.33 -3.30 -17.35
C VAL A 365 7.12 -2.49 -16.93
N GLN A 366 6.13 -2.37 -17.82
CA GLN A 366 4.89 -1.68 -17.51
C GLN A 366 4.02 -2.56 -16.59
N PRO A 367 3.74 -2.15 -15.35
CA PRO A 367 2.76 -2.82 -14.52
C PRO A 367 1.36 -2.70 -15.13
N HIS A 368 0.46 -3.63 -14.80
CA HIS A 368 -0.95 -3.51 -15.17
C HIS A 368 -1.55 -2.23 -14.58
N SER A 369 -2.14 -1.43 -15.46
CA SER A 369 -2.75 -0.15 -15.14
C SER A 369 -4.09 -0.37 -14.45
N VAL A 370 -4.28 0.26 -13.29
CA VAL A 370 -5.59 0.44 -12.62
C VAL A 370 -6.59 1.09 -13.59
N MET A 371 -6.09 1.97 -14.45
CA MET A 371 -6.84 2.63 -15.51
C MET A 371 -7.08 1.75 -16.75
N GLY A 372 -6.53 0.54 -16.82
CA GLY A 372 -6.81 -0.42 -17.89
C GLY A 372 -8.28 -0.87 -17.94
N GLU A 373 -8.99 -0.73 -16.82
CA GLU A 373 -10.43 -0.97 -16.71
C GLU A 373 -11.28 0.28 -16.98
N ALA A 374 -10.65 1.43 -17.23
CA ALA A 374 -11.35 2.68 -17.49
C ALA A 374 -11.83 2.77 -18.95
N PRO A 375 -13.06 3.26 -19.22
CA PRO A 375 -13.51 3.46 -20.59
C PRO A 375 -12.64 4.52 -21.25
N THR A 376 -12.15 4.24 -22.45
CA THR A 376 -11.29 5.11 -23.28
C THR A 376 -11.88 6.51 -23.53
N MET A 377 -13.19 6.68 -23.35
CA MET A 377 -13.88 7.98 -23.46
C MET A 377 -13.72 8.88 -22.23
N ALA A 378 -13.36 8.36 -21.05
CA ALA A 378 -13.11 9.17 -19.85
C ALA A 378 -11.74 9.90 -19.88
N LEU A 379 -10.87 9.51 -20.82
CA LEU A 379 -9.50 10.03 -20.98
C LEU A 379 -9.32 10.84 -22.28
N ARG A 380 -10.39 11.13 -23.03
CA ARG A 380 -10.27 12.01 -24.20
C ARG A 380 -10.06 13.44 -23.72
N LYS A 381 -8.83 13.94 -23.90
CA LYS A 381 -8.60 15.38 -24.03
C LYS A 381 -9.55 15.88 -25.11
N PHE A 382 -10.43 16.81 -24.75
CA PHE A 382 -11.07 17.62 -25.78
C PHE A 382 -9.97 18.49 -26.38
N ASP A 383 -9.52 18.14 -27.58
CA ASP A 383 -8.75 19.06 -28.40
C ASP A 383 -9.61 20.32 -28.57
N ARG A 384 -9.02 21.46 -28.22
CA ARG A 384 -9.65 22.78 -28.34
C ARG A 384 -9.41 23.35 -29.72
#